data_AF-A0A5N8HNW2-F1
#
_entry.id   AF-A0A5N8HNW2-F1
#
_cell.length_a   1.000
_cell.length_b   1.000
_cell.length_c   1.000
_cell.angle_alpha   90.00
_cell.angle_beta   90.00
_cell.angle_gamma   90.00
#
_symmetry.space_group_name_H-M   'P 1'
#
loop_
_entity.id
_entity.type
_entity.pdbx_description
1 polymer ?
#
loop_
_entity_poly.entity_id
_entity_poly.type
_entity_poly.pdbx_seq_one_letter_code
_entity_poly.pdbx_strand_id
1 'polypeptide(L)' 'MLQNIRIVLVETSHTGNMGSVARAMKTMGLTNLWLVNP' A
#
# COMPACT_ATOMS: atom_id res chain seq x y z
N MET A 1 -10.22 3.49 13.88
CA MET A 1 -11.11 3.38 12.70
C MET A 1 -10.37 2.84 11.46
N LEU A 2 -9.18 3.33 11.11
CA LEU A 2 -8.50 3.00 9.85
C LEU A 2 -7.85 1.60 9.75
N GLN A 3 -7.76 0.86 10.85
CA GLN A 3 -7.10 -0.47 10.90
C GLN A 3 -7.80 -1.53 10.05
N ASN A 4 -9.08 -1.34 9.73
CA ASN A 4 -9.89 -2.29 8.94
C ASN A 4 -9.90 -1.97 7.44
N ILE A 5 -9.08 -1.02 6.97
CA ILE A 5 -8.96 -0.68 5.56
C ILE A 5 -7.74 -1.41 4.99
N ARG A 6 -7.96 -2.23 3.95
CA ARG A 6 -6.90 -2.93 3.22
C ARG A 6 -6.64 -2.23 1.89
N ILE A 7 -5.40 -1.85 1.65
CA ILE A 7 -4.93 -1.35 0.37
C ILE A 7 -4.27 -2.51 -0.37
N VAL A 8 -4.74 -2.81 -1.58
CA VAL A 8 -4.21 -3.90 -2.40
C VAL A 8 -3.67 -3.30 -3.69
N LEU A 9 -2.39 -3.52 -3.96
CA LEU A 9 -1.78 -3.20 -5.25
C LEU A 9 -1.67 -4.47 -6.08
N VAL A 10 -2.14 -4.42 -7.33
CA VAL A 10 -2.17 -5.55 -8.25
C VAL A 10 -1.23 -5.22 -9.41
N GLU A 11 -0.33 -6.16 -9.77
CA GLU A 11 0.57 -6.05 -10.94
C GLU A 11 1.45 -4.79 -10.92
N THR A 12 2.06 -4.51 -9.77
CA THR A 12 2.84 -3.28 -9.56
C THR A 12 4.24 -3.38 -10.17
N SER A 13 4.38 -2.96 -11.42
CA SER A 13 5.62 -3.16 -12.19
C SER A 13 6.87 -2.46 -11.62
N HIS A 14 6.73 -1.24 -11.12
CA HIS A 14 7.87 -0.47 -10.61
C HIS A 14 7.95 -0.51 -9.09
N THR A 15 9.09 -0.97 -8.57
CA THR A 15 9.32 -1.09 -7.11
C THR A 15 9.18 0.23 -6.36
N GLY A 16 9.47 1.36 -7.02
CA GLY A 16 9.27 2.70 -6.46
C GLY A 16 7.81 3.03 -6.12
N ASN A 17 6.85 2.42 -6.82
CA ASN A 17 5.42 2.65 -6.56
C ASN A 17 4.99 2.05 -5.22
N MET A 18 5.52 0.88 -4.85
CA MET A 18 5.27 0.24 -3.55
C MET A 18 5.74 1.13 -2.39
N GLY A 19 6.95 1.70 -2.50
CA GLY A 19 7.48 2.61 -1.49
C GLY A 19 6.70 3.93 -1.39
N SER A 20 6.26 4.46 -2.53
CA SER A 20 5.46 5.69 -2.58
C SER A 20 4.08 5.49 -1.94
N VAL A 21 3.42 4.36 -2.22
CA VAL A 21 2.15 3.98 -1.59
C VAL A 21 2.33 3.77 -0.09
N ALA A 22 3.37 3.04 0.34
CA ALA A 22 3.65 2.83 1.76
C ALA A 22 3.88 4.15 2.51
N ARG A 23 4.57 5.11 1.89
CA ARG A 23 4.76 6.46 2.47
C ARG A 23 3.45 7.23 2.60
N ALA A 24 2.61 7.21 1.56
CA ALA A 24 1.30 7.84 1.60
C ALA A 24 0.41 7.22 2.69
N MET A 25 0.38 5.89 2.79
CA MET A 25 -0.35 5.15 3.82
C MET A 25 0.11 5.55 5.22
N LYS A 26 1.42 5.66 5.46
CA LYS A 26 1.96 6.09 6.76
C LYS A 26 1.47 7.49 7.16
N THR A 27 1.49 8.44 6.22
CA THR A 27 0.98 9.81 6.47
C THR A 27 -0.52 9.80 6.81
N MET A 28 -1.28 8.86 6.25
CA MET A 28 -2.72 8.71 6.48
C MET A 28 -3.07 7.80 7.66
N GLY A 29 -2.10 7.21 8.36
CA GLY A 29 -2.36 6.26 9.45
C GLY A 29 -2.94 4.92 9.00
N LEU A 30 -2.73 4.55 7.73
CA LEU A 30 -3.08 3.25 7.15
C LEU A 30 -1.89 2.30 7.27
N THR A 31 -2.15 1.03 7.58
CA THR A 31 -1.08 0.06 7.89
C THR A 31 -1.21 -1.28 7.16
N ASN A 32 -2.33 -1.56 6.48
CA ASN A 32 -2.61 -2.86 5.89
C ASN A 32 -2.45 -2.85 4.37
N LEU A 33 -1.22 -3.07 3.89
CA LEU A 33 -0.85 -3.09 2.46
C LEU A 33 -0.62 -4.52 1.98
N TRP A 34 -1.22 -4.89 0.85
CA TRP A 34 -1.05 -6.18 0.19
C TRP A 34 -0.61 -5.99 -1.26
N LEU A 35 0.23 -6.90 -1.74
CA LEU A 35 0.75 -6.92 -3.11
C LEU A 35 0.29 -8.22 -3.77
N VAL A 36 -0.30 -8.13 -4.96
CA VAL A 36 -0.72 -9.27 -5.76
C VAL A 36 0.05 -9.24 -7.07
N ASN A 37 0.78 -10.32 -7.34
CA ASN A 37 1.62 -10.47 -8.53
C ASN A 37 2.49 -9.21 -8.81
N PRO A 38 3.29 -8.74 -7.83
CA PRO A 38 4.09 -7.52 -7.97
C PRO A 38 5.12 -7.62 -9.09
#